data_AF-A0A5D0N7H8-F1
#
_entry.id   AF-A0A5D0N7H8-F1
#
_cell.length_a   1.000
_cell.length_b   1.000
_cell.length_c   1.000
_cell.angle_alpha   90.00
_cell.angle_beta   90.00
_cell.angle_gamma   90.00
#
_symmetry.space_group_name_H-M   'P 1'
#
loop_
_entity.id
_entity.type
_entity.pdbx_description
1 polymer ?
#
loop_
_entity_poly.entity_id
_entity_poly.type
_entity_poly.pdbx_seq_one_letter_code
_entity_poly.pdbx_strand_id
1 'polypeptide(L)'
;MGASGAPPAYLRLAAHPLRWRLLTELAGSDLRVRELATLTGEPQNLVSYHLRLLRDGGLVAATRSSFDGRDSYYHLDLDRCAEGLAGAGAALHPALRPGIGTAPPPIRPRRSRRLAVLFVCTGNTGRSPIAEALLRQHTAGRVEAVSAGSRPGQRLHPGGVRVLRDRYGIDVADQRPRHLDTVAGRRFDYVITLCDKAREVCPEFPRHPRRIHWSIPDPASPGDGEQAGHPAFARTAADIDTRIRHLLPVLAQGGSP
;
A
#
# COMPACT_ATOMS: atom_id res chain seq x y z
N MET A 1 -18.36 25.99 -26.03
CA MET A 1 -16.89 26.03 -25.95
C MET A 1 -16.39 24.59 -25.98
N GLY A 2 -15.71 24.22 -27.06
CA GLY A 2 -15.53 22.83 -27.49
C GLY A 2 -14.66 22.01 -26.54
N ALA A 3 -15.23 20.92 -26.03
CA ALA A 3 -14.42 19.81 -25.58
C ALA A 3 -13.68 19.27 -26.81
N SER A 4 -12.35 19.25 -26.76
CA SER A 4 -11.52 18.52 -27.72
C SER A 4 -12.13 17.14 -27.97
N GLY A 5 -12.38 16.76 -29.23
CA GLY A 5 -12.88 15.42 -29.58
C GLY A 5 -11.92 14.28 -29.22
N ALA A 6 -10.73 14.59 -28.72
CA ALA A 6 -9.77 13.60 -28.26
C ALA A 6 -10.14 13.04 -26.88
N PRO A 7 -9.99 11.73 -26.65
CA PRO A 7 -10.19 11.15 -25.33
C PRO A 7 -9.29 11.80 -24.26
N PRO A 8 -9.78 11.97 -23.02
CA PRO A 8 -9.01 12.42 -21.88
C PRO A 8 -7.66 11.70 -21.73
N ALA A 9 -6.64 12.40 -21.23
CA ALA A 9 -5.28 11.87 -21.10
C ALA A 9 -5.22 10.55 -20.32
N TYR A 10 -6.01 10.44 -19.25
CA TYR A 10 -6.16 9.20 -18.47
C TYR A 10 -6.58 8.02 -19.35
N LEU A 11 -7.63 8.15 -20.16
CA LEU A 11 -8.10 7.06 -21.02
C LEU A 11 -7.06 6.70 -22.09
N ARG A 12 -6.41 7.69 -22.71
CA ARG A 12 -5.35 7.43 -23.72
C ARG A 12 -4.19 6.63 -23.11
N LEU A 13 -3.85 6.89 -21.85
CA LEU A 13 -2.87 6.10 -21.12
C LEU A 13 -3.44 4.74 -20.72
N ALA A 14 -4.50 4.68 -19.93
CA ALA A 14 -4.99 3.45 -19.31
C ALA A 14 -5.57 2.43 -20.30
N ALA A 15 -6.16 2.86 -21.42
CA ALA A 15 -6.88 1.97 -22.34
C ALA A 15 -6.00 1.01 -23.16
N HIS A 16 -4.67 1.19 -23.15
CA HIS A 16 -3.79 0.22 -23.82
C HIS A 16 -3.77 -1.11 -23.04
N PRO A 17 -3.99 -2.28 -23.68
CA PRO A 17 -4.15 -3.56 -22.98
C PRO A 17 -3.03 -3.89 -22.00
N LEU A 18 -1.77 -3.72 -22.40
CA LEU A 18 -0.64 -3.94 -21.51
C LEU A 18 -0.59 -2.94 -20.35
N ARG A 19 -0.89 -1.65 -20.58
CA ARG A 19 -0.90 -0.66 -19.48
C ARG A 19 -2.01 -0.96 -18.51
N TRP A 20 -3.19 -1.34 -18.98
CA TRP A 20 -4.29 -1.79 -18.12
C TRP A 20 -3.90 -3.01 -17.28
N ARG A 21 -3.23 -4.00 -17.89
CA ARG A 21 -2.73 -5.17 -17.16
C ARG A 21 -1.70 -4.78 -16.10
N LEU A 22 -0.73 -3.91 -16.42
CA LEU A 22 0.25 -3.40 -15.46
C LEU A 22 -0.41 -2.66 -14.29
N LEU A 23 -1.39 -1.79 -14.57
CA LEU A 23 -2.15 -1.09 -13.52
C LEU A 23 -2.91 -2.09 -12.64
N THR A 24 -3.50 -3.14 -13.23
CA THR A 24 -4.21 -4.20 -12.48
C THR A 24 -3.28 -4.96 -11.55
N GLU A 25 -2.09 -5.37 -12.00
CA GLU A 25 -1.10 -6.04 -11.14
C GLU A 25 -0.62 -5.11 -10.00
N LEU A 26 -0.34 -3.85 -10.34
CA LEU A 26 0.13 -2.85 -9.37
C LEU A 26 -0.94 -2.40 -8.37
N ALA A 27 -2.23 -2.60 -8.67
CA ALA A 27 -3.32 -2.31 -7.74
C ALA A 27 -3.31 -3.23 -6.52
N GLY A 28 -2.74 -4.43 -6.65
CA GLY A 28 -2.67 -5.42 -5.58
C GLY A 28 -1.37 -5.39 -4.76
N SER A 29 -0.27 -4.93 -5.34
CA SER A 29 1.05 -4.93 -4.71
C SER A 29 2.04 -4.03 -5.45
N ASP A 30 3.03 -3.51 -4.73
CA ASP A 30 4.21 -2.91 -5.35
C ASP A 30 5.09 -4.02 -5.93
N LEU A 31 5.53 -3.85 -7.17
CA LEU A 31 6.21 -4.90 -7.94
C LEU A 31 7.46 -4.36 -8.64
N ARG A 32 8.46 -5.23 -8.82
CA ARG A 32 9.64 -4.97 -9.64
C ARG A 32 9.33 -5.21 -11.11
N VAL A 33 10.10 -4.58 -12.00
CA VAL A 33 9.92 -4.74 -13.45
C VAL A 33 10.00 -6.20 -13.91
N ARG A 34 10.88 -7.01 -13.31
CA ARG A 34 11.01 -8.43 -13.62
C ARG A 34 9.77 -9.23 -13.26
N GLU A 35 9.11 -8.86 -12.15
CA GLU A 35 7.89 -9.54 -11.68
C GLU A 35 6.72 -9.20 -12.58
N LEU A 36 6.61 -7.93 -12.97
CA LEU A 36 5.62 -7.49 -13.95
C LEU A 36 5.81 -8.19 -15.30
N ALA A 37 7.04 -8.30 -15.79
CA ALA A 37 7.33 -9.04 -17.03
C ALA A 37 6.88 -10.50 -16.95
N THR A 38 7.15 -11.19 -15.85
CA THR A 38 6.67 -12.56 -15.61
C THR A 38 5.14 -12.63 -15.56
N LEU A 39 4.48 -11.73 -14.83
CA LEU A 39 3.03 -11.73 -14.66
C LEU A 39 2.28 -11.39 -15.96
N THR A 40 2.83 -10.47 -16.77
CA THR A 40 2.20 -10.09 -18.03
C THR A 40 2.53 -11.03 -19.18
N GLY A 41 3.60 -11.84 -19.05
CA GLY A 41 4.14 -12.66 -20.13
C GLY A 41 4.86 -11.85 -21.21
N GLU A 42 5.29 -10.64 -20.89
CA GLU A 42 5.84 -9.68 -21.87
C GLU A 42 7.33 -9.45 -21.65
N PRO A 43 8.09 -9.11 -22.72
CA PRO A 43 9.49 -8.73 -22.59
C PRO A 43 9.73 -7.56 -21.62
N GLN A 44 10.80 -7.63 -20.82
CA GLN A 44 11.10 -6.62 -19.81
C GLN A 44 11.30 -5.22 -20.39
N ASN A 45 11.87 -5.09 -21.60
CA ASN A 45 12.03 -3.81 -22.29
C ASN A 45 10.67 -3.17 -22.64
N LEU A 46 9.70 -3.96 -23.10
CA LEU A 46 8.34 -3.50 -23.41
C LEU A 46 7.63 -3.06 -22.12
N VAL A 47 7.71 -3.86 -21.06
CA VAL A 47 7.17 -3.48 -19.74
C VAL A 47 7.80 -2.18 -19.24
N SER A 48 9.12 -2.03 -19.35
CA SER A 48 9.84 -0.82 -18.94
C SER A 48 9.38 0.42 -19.71
N TYR A 49 9.17 0.28 -21.03
CA TYR A 49 8.62 1.33 -21.87
C TYR A 49 7.24 1.78 -21.39
N HIS A 50 6.32 0.83 -21.15
CA HIS A 50 4.97 1.15 -20.70
C HIS A 50 4.93 1.71 -19.27
N LEU A 51 5.78 1.22 -18.37
CA LEU A 51 5.93 1.79 -17.03
C LEU A 51 6.44 3.23 -17.08
N ARG A 52 7.38 3.56 -17.98
CA ARG A 52 7.80 4.94 -18.19
C ARG A 52 6.64 5.83 -18.62
N LEU A 53 5.83 5.40 -19.59
CA LEU A 53 4.65 6.17 -20.02
C LEU A 53 3.64 6.39 -18.90
N LEU A 54 3.41 5.36 -18.06
CA LEU A 54 2.51 5.47 -16.91
C LEU A 54 3.07 6.41 -15.83
N ARG A 55 4.40 6.44 -15.65
CA ARG A 55 5.09 7.37 -14.75
C ARG A 55 5.08 8.81 -15.24
N ASP A 56 5.38 9.02 -16.52
CA ASP A 56 5.31 10.33 -17.17
C ASP A 56 3.88 10.89 -17.10
N GLY A 57 2.87 10.01 -17.12
CA GLY A 57 1.46 10.34 -16.90
C GLY A 57 1.00 10.41 -15.44
N GLY A 58 1.89 10.20 -14.46
CA GLY A 58 1.60 10.30 -13.03
C GLY A 58 0.72 9.21 -12.43
N LEU A 59 0.41 8.13 -13.16
CA LEU A 59 -0.41 7.01 -12.64
C LEU A 59 0.42 6.01 -11.84
N VAL A 60 1.71 5.92 -12.13
CA VAL A 60 2.64 5.03 -11.45
C VAL A 60 3.80 5.86 -10.93
N ALA A 61 4.27 5.55 -9.74
CA ALA A 61 5.52 6.08 -9.22
C ALA A 61 6.50 4.93 -8.95
N ALA A 62 7.78 5.27 -8.82
CA ALA A 62 8.85 4.30 -8.64
C ALA A 62 9.73 4.71 -7.46
N THR A 63 10.03 3.74 -6.59
CA THR A 63 10.87 3.91 -5.41
C THR A 63 12.05 2.96 -5.52
N ARG A 64 13.26 3.42 -5.20
CA ARG A 64 14.42 2.55 -5.08
C ARG A 64 14.29 1.70 -3.81
N SER A 65 14.69 0.43 -3.91
CA SER A 65 14.78 -0.50 -2.77
C SER A 65 15.47 0.16 -1.58
N SER A 66 14.77 0.25 -0.46
CA SER A 66 15.29 0.73 0.82
C SER A 66 16.29 -0.23 1.47
N PHE A 67 16.40 -1.47 0.96
CA PHE A 67 17.33 -2.46 1.48
C PHE A 67 18.73 -2.32 0.88
N ASP A 68 18.84 -2.28 -0.45
CA ASP A 68 20.11 -2.33 -1.18
C ASP A 68 20.20 -1.36 -2.37
N GLY A 69 19.12 -0.62 -2.68
CA GLY A 69 19.04 0.31 -3.80
C GLY A 69 19.10 -0.33 -5.19
N ARG A 70 19.24 -1.65 -5.30
CA ARG A 70 19.49 -2.34 -6.58
C ARG A 70 18.23 -2.41 -7.43
N ASP A 71 17.12 -2.76 -6.80
CA ASP A 71 15.82 -2.86 -7.43
C ASP A 71 15.04 -1.54 -7.35
N SER A 72 14.14 -1.34 -8.32
CA SER A 72 13.09 -0.33 -8.26
C SER A 72 11.73 -1.01 -8.14
N TYR A 73 10.92 -0.53 -7.21
CA TYR A 73 9.55 -0.93 -7.00
C TYR A 73 8.61 0.10 -7.61
N TYR A 74 7.68 -0.37 -8.41
CA TYR A 74 6.63 0.45 -9.00
C TYR A 74 5.38 0.32 -8.14
N HIS A 75 4.69 1.44 -7.92
CA HIS A 75 3.44 1.50 -7.17
C HIS A 75 2.42 2.35 -7.93
N LEU A 76 1.16 1.92 -7.87
CA LEU A 76 0.03 2.61 -8.49
C LEU A 76 -0.45 3.75 -7.58
N ASP A 77 -0.65 4.93 -8.15
CA ASP A 77 -1.36 6.03 -7.48
C ASP A 77 -2.87 5.87 -7.71
N LEU A 78 -3.54 5.28 -6.72
CA LEU A 78 -4.97 4.98 -6.78
C LEU A 78 -5.84 6.23 -6.68
N ASP A 79 -5.40 7.26 -5.95
CA ASP A 79 -6.10 8.54 -5.85
C ASP A 79 -6.07 9.25 -7.22
N ARG A 80 -4.91 9.28 -7.91
CA ARG A 80 -4.80 9.79 -9.29
C ARG A 80 -5.60 8.98 -10.29
N CYS A 81 -5.66 7.66 -10.14
CA CYS A 81 -6.53 6.84 -10.99
C CYS A 81 -8.00 7.17 -10.81
N ALA A 82 -8.45 7.34 -9.56
CA ALA A 82 -9.84 7.71 -9.25
C ALA A 82 -10.18 9.09 -9.82
N GLU A 83 -9.31 10.08 -9.65
CA GLU A 83 -9.44 11.41 -10.25
C GLU A 83 -9.52 11.34 -11.78
N GLY A 84 -8.61 10.60 -12.41
CA GLY A 84 -8.54 10.44 -13.87
C GLY A 84 -9.79 9.78 -14.45
N LEU A 85 -10.29 8.73 -13.78
CA LEU A 85 -11.52 8.04 -14.18
C LEU A 85 -12.75 8.94 -14.02
N ALA A 86 -12.87 9.63 -12.87
CA ALA A 86 -13.95 10.58 -12.62
C ALA A 86 -13.95 11.73 -13.65
N GLY A 87 -12.77 12.29 -13.92
CA GLY A 87 -12.58 13.33 -14.93
C GLY A 87 -12.92 12.85 -16.35
N ALA A 88 -12.57 11.60 -16.67
CA ALA A 88 -12.91 11.01 -17.96
C ALA A 88 -14.41 10.81 -18.14
N GLY A 89 -15.12 10.31 -17.11
CA GLY A 89 -16.57 10.21 -17.12
C GLY A 89 -17.24 11.58 -17.28
N ALA A 90 -16.77 12.58 -16.51
CA ALA A 90 -17.25 13.95 -16.58
C ALA A 90 -17.09 14.60 -17.95
N ALA A 91 -15.99 14.29 -18.65
CA ALA A 91 -15.72 14.77 -20.01
C ALA A 91 -16.64 14.12 -21.06
N LEU A 92 -17.07 12.88 -20.81
CA LEU A 92 -18.03 12.18 -21.67
C LEU A 92 -19.46 12.70 -21.46
N HIS A 93 -19.92 12.78 -20.21
CA HIS A 93 -21.23 13.34 -19.87
C HIS A 93 -21.28 13.80 -18.40
N PRO A 94 -21.86 14.96 -18.07
CA PRO A 94 -21.92 15.46 -16.69
C PRO A 94 -22.56 14.50 -15.69
N ALA A 95 -23.54 13.69 -16.12
CA ALA A 95 -24.20 12.69 -15.27
C ALA A 95 -23.28 11.54 -14.82
N LEU A 96 -22.12 11.34 -15.46
CA LEU A 96 -21.13 10.32 -15.09
C LEU A 96 -20.12 10.83 -14.06
N ARG A 97 -20.25 12.07 -13.57
CA ARG A 97 -19.46 12.54 -12.42
C ARG A 97 -19.82 11.69 -11.20
N PRO A 98 -18.84 11.03 -10.57
CA PRO A 98 -19.11 10.30 -9.33
C PRO A 98 -19.74 11.25 -8.31
N GLY A 99 -20.94 10.92 -7.83
CA GLY A 99 -21.54 11.62 -6.71
C GLY A 99 -20.66 11.44 -5.47
N ILE A 100 -20.28 12.54 -4.82
CA ILE A 100 -19.70 12.51 -3.48
C ILE A 100 -20.80 11.95 -2.56
N GLY A 101 -20.83 10.64 -2.27
CA GLY A 101 -21.87 10.15 -1.38
C GLY A 101 -22.14 8.66 -1.24
N THR A 102 -21.55 7.77 -2.03
CA THR A 102 -21.57 6.36 -1.62
C THR A 102 -20.45 6.13 -0.64
N ALA A 103 -20.73 6.39 0.65
CA ALA A 103 -19.90 5.86 1.72
C ALA A 103 -19.63 4.37 1.42
N PRO A 104 -18.38 3.89 1.52
CA PRO A 104 -18.11 2.48 1.31
C PRO A 104 -19.06 1.69 2.22
N PRO A 105 -19.73 0.65 1.70
CA PRO A 105 -20.69 -0.10 2.50
C PRO A 105 -19.99 -0.54 3.78
N PRO A 106 -20.66 -0.47 4.95
CA PRO A 106 -20.05 -0.89 6.19
C PRO A 106 -19.52 -2.31 6.00
N ILE A 107 -18.26 -2.54 6.37
CA ILE A 107 -17.65 -3.87 6.32
C ILE A 107 -18.53 -4.79 7.16
N ARG A 108 -19.41 -5.55 6.49
CA ARG A 108 -20.19 -6.63 7.06
C ARG A 108 -19.33 -7.87 6.87
N PRO A 109 -18.79 -8.47 7.95
CA PRO A 109 -18.02 -9.68 7.80
C PRO A 109 -18.93 -10.75 7.19
N ARG A 110 -18.64 -11.16 5.94
CA ARG A 110 -19.29 -12.32 5.29
C ARG A 110 -18.91 -13.64 5.95
N ARG A 111 -17.96 -13.61 6.89
CA ARG A 111 -17.39 -14.78 7.58
C ARG A 111 -17.71 -14.72 9.08
N SER A 112 -17.96 -15.90 9.66
CA SER A 112 -18.15 -16.10 11.11
C SER A 112 -16.92 -15.75 11.97
N ARG A 113 -15.75 -15.54 11.35
CA ARG A 113 -14.50 -15.17 12.01
C ARG A 113 -13.98 -13.82 11.49
N ARG A 114 -13.39 -13.02 12.40
CA ARG A 114 -12.68 -11.78 12.07
C ARG A 114 -11.53 -12.05 11.08
N LEU A 115 -11.38 -11.19 10.08
CA LEU A 115 -10.22 -11.21 9.18
C LEU A 115 -8.96 -10.85 9.97
N ALA A 116 -7.86 -11.54 9.68
CA ALA A 116 -6.57 -11.29 10.31
C ALA A 116 -5.54 -10.78 9.30
N VAL A 117 -4.88 -9.66 9.61
CA VAL A 117 -3.88 -9.00 8.76
C VAL A 117 -2.58 -8.84 9.54
N LEU A 118 -1.48 -9.32 8.96
CA LEU A 118 -0.14 -9.15 9.51
C LEU A 118 0.64 -8.10 8.70
N PHE A 119 1.17 -7.08 9.38
CA PHE A 119 2.12 -6.12 8.82
C PHE A 119 3.55 -6.46 9.22
N VAL A 120 4.44 -6.59 8.25
CA VAL A 120 5.84 -6.98 8.50
C VAL A 120 6.79 -5.90 8.02
N CYS A 121 7.72 -5.47 8.86
CA CYS A 121 8.89 -4.72 8.40
C CYS A 121 10.16 -5.31 9.04
N THR A 122 11.32 -4.68 8.88
CA THR A 122 12.56 -5.19 9.48
C THR A 122 12.54 -5.02 11.00
N GLY A 123 12.41 -3.77 11.46
CA GLY A 123 12.56 -3.43 12.89
C GLY A 123 11.30 -3.54 13.74
N ASN A 124 10.11 -3.58 13.14
CA ASN A 124 8.85 -3.42 13.87
C ASN A 124 8.82 -2.23 14.85
N THR A 125 9.49 -1.13 14.47
CA THR A 125 9.62 0.09 15.30
C THR A 125 8.87 1.29 14.72
N GLY A 126 8.66 1.35 13.40
CA GLY A 126 8.06 2.51 12.71
C GLY A 126 6.93 2.09 11.77
N ARG A 127 7.28 1.68 10.54
CA ARG A 127 6.32 1.34 9.46
C ARG A 127 5.22 0.35 9.90
N SER A 128 5.56 -0.84 10.40
CA SER A 128 4.55 -1.86 10.70
C SER A 128 3.67 -1.58 11.92
N PRO A 129 4.17 -0.97 13.02
CA PRO A 129 3.31 -0.46 14.09
C PRO A 129 2.35 0.64 13.63
N ILE A 130 2.81 1.58 12.78
CA ILE A 130 1.94 2.61 12.18
C ILE A 130 0.81 1.96 11.38
N ALA A 131 1.12 0.97 10.54
CA ALA A 131 0.11 0.27 9.75
C ALA A 131 -0.89 -0.53 10.62
N GLU A 132 -0.41 -1.22 11.66
CA GLU A 132 -1.27 -1.93 12.62
C GLU A 132 -2.26 -0.97 13.29
N ALA A 133 -1.76 0.16 13.81
CA ALA A 133 -2.55 1.17 14.50
C ALA A 133 -3.63 1.78 13.60
N LEU A 134 -3.24 2.23 12.40
CA LEU A 134 -4.16 2.84 11.44
C LEU A 134 -5.24 1.85 10.97
N LEU A 135 -4.89 0.59 10.67
CA LEU A 135 -5.88 -0.39 10.24
C LEU A 135 -6.89 -0.70 11.36
N ARG A 136 -6.44 -0.80 12.62
CA ARG A 136 -7.35 -0.98 13.76
C ARG A 136 -8.32 0.18 13.90
N GLN A 137 -7.83 1.42 13.76
CA GLN A 137 -8.67 2.62 13.83
C GLN A 137 -9.71 2.64 12.69
N HIS A 138 -9.28 2.50 11.44
CA HIS A 138 -10.17 2.52 10.26
C HIS A 138 -11.24 1.41 10.28
N THR A 139 -10.93 0.28 10.91
CA THR A 139 -11.87 -0.87 10.99
C THR A 139 -12.64 -0.93 12.30
N ALA A 140 -12.45 0.04 13.21
CA ALA A 140 -12.98 0.00 14.58
C ALA A 140 -12.76 -1.36 15.27
N GLY A 141 -11.57 -1.95 15.06
CA GLY A 141 -11.19 -3.26 15.59
C GLY A 141 -11.91 -4.48 15.01
N ARG A 142 -12.71 -4.33 13.93
CA ARG A 142 -13.38 -5.46 13.25
C ARG A 142 -12.42 -6.39 12.52
N VAL A 143 -11.25 -5.86 12.12
CA VAL A 143 -10.13 -6.62 11.55
C VAL A 143 -9.06 -6.78 12.63
N GLU A 144 -8.58 -8.01 12.80
CA GLU A 144 -7.47 -8.34 13.67
C GLU A 144 -6.16 -7.94 12.97
N ALA A 145 -5.68 -6.72 13.23
CA ALA A 145 -4.38 -6.27 12.73
C ALA A 145 -3.27 -6.61 13.73
N VAL A 146 -2.15 -7.11 13.22
CA VAL A 146 -0.94 -7.45 13.98
C VAL A 146 0.27 -6.95 13.21
N SER A 147 1.32 -6.55 13.89
CA SER A 147 2.61 -6.25 13.27
C SER A 147 3.74 -7.07 13.89
N ALA A 148 4.77 -7.35 13.08
CA ALA A 148 5.98 -8.03 13.51
C ALA A 148 7.21 -7.57 12.71
N GLY A 149 8.38 -7.98 13.19
CA GLY A 149 9.70 -7.65 12.63
C GLY A 149 10.56 -8.88 12.40
N SER A 150 11.36 -8.87 11.34
CA SER A 150 12.39 -9.89 11.12
C SER A 150 13.65 -9.68 11.97
N ARG A 151 13.90 -8.44 12.41
CA ARG A 151 14.94 -8.06 13.37
C ARG A 151 14.42 -6.92 14.25
N PRO A 152 13.52 -7.20 15.21
CA PRO A 152 12.85 -6.19 16.00
C PRO A 152 13.83 -5.28 16.74
N GLY A 153 13.55 -3.98 16.76
CA GLY A 153 14.26 -3.04 17.63
C GLY A 153 13.81 -3.17 19.08
N GLN A 154 14.46 -2.43 19.98
CA GLN A 154 14.16 -2.49 21.42
C GLN A 154 12.85 -1.80 21.80
N ARG A 155 12.48 -0.73 21.09
CA ARG A 155 11.29 0.09 21.35
C ARG A 155 10.72 0.65 20.05
N LEU A 156 9.47 1.11 20.08
CA LEU A 156 8.92 1.89 18.98
C LEU A 156 9.74 3.16 18.76
N HIS A 157 9.85 3.58 17.51
CA HIS A 157 10.55 4.80 17.16
C HIS A 157 9.73 6.01 17.64
N PRO A 158 10.31 6.97 18.39
CA PRO A 158 9.58 8.11 18.93
C PRO A 158 8.82 8.92 17.87
N GLY A 159 9.41 9.09 16.67
CA GLY A 159 8.75 9.74 15.53
C GLY A 159 7.46 9.04 15.09
N GLY A 160 7.42 7.70 15.14
CA GLY A 160 6.22 6.91 14.83
C GLY A 160 5.13 7.03 15.90
N VAL A 161 5.52 7.01 17.17
CA VAL A 161 4.59 7.23 18.30
C VAL A 161 3.98 8.64 18.22
N ARG A 162 4.83 9.65 17.99
CA ARG A 162 4.42 11.05 17.91
C ARG A 162 3.48 11.31 16.74
N VAL A 163 3.77 10.81 15.54
CA VAL A 163 2.88 11.05 14.38
C VAL A 163 1.50 10.42 14.57
N LEU A 164 1.44 9.22 15.15
CA LEU A 164 0.17 8.55 15.45
C LEU A 164 -0.65 9.35 16.47
N ARG A 165 0.00 9.85 17.54
CA ARG A 165 -0.66 10.68 18.55
C ARG A 165 -1.13 12.01 17.97
N ASP A 166 -0.23 12.77 17.38
CA ASP A 166 -0.46 14.17 16.99
C ASP A 166 -1.44 14.29 15.80
N ARG A 167 -1.40 13.36 14.83
CA ARG A 167 -2.22 13.45 13.61
C ARG A 167 -3.45 12.55 13.59
N TYR A 168 -3.39 11.42 14.30
CA TYR A 168 -4.45 10.42 14.24
C TYR A 168 -5.12 10.18 15.60
N GLY A 169 -4.63 10.78 16.68
CA GLY A 169 -5.18 10.60 18.02
C GLY A 169 -4.96 9.19 18.59
N ILE A 170 -3.99 8.44 18.07
CA ILE A 170 -3.72 7.05 18.48
C ILE A 170 -2.51 7.00 19.39
N ASP A 171 -2.68 6.51 20.63
CA ASP A 171 -1.55 6.23 21.51
C ASP A 171 -1.08 4.79 21.39
N VAL A 172 0.23 4.63 21.19
CA VAL A 172 0.90 3.33 21.05
C VAL A 172 2.16 3.24 21.91
N ALA A 173 2.35 4.17 22.86
CA ALA A 173 3.58 4.26 23.65
C ALA A 173 3.94 2.95 24.40
N ASP A 174 2.94 2.20 24.82
CA ASP A 174 3.13 0.94 25.56
C ASP A 174 3.35 -0.28 24.66
N GLN A 175 3.18 -0.14 23.34
CA GLN A 175 3.44 -1.23 22.42
C GLN A 175 4.95 -1.55 22.36
N ARG A 176 5.27 -2.82 22.13
CA ARG A 176 6.64 -3.31 22.01
C ARG A 176 6.83 -4.00 20.65
N PRO A 177 7.97 -3.76 19.98
CA PRO A 177 8.36 -4.55 18.82
C PRO A 177 8.36 -6.05 19.13
N ARG A 178 7.92 -6.87 18.18
CA ARG A 178 7.86 -8.33 18.31
C ARG A 178 8.47 -9.04 17.11
N HIS A 179 9.07 -10.20 17.35
CA HIS A 179 9.69 -11.02 16.31
C HIS A 179 8.63 -11.77 15.50
N LEU A 180 8.89 -12.01 14.21
CA LEU A 180 8.04 -12.81 13.33
C LEU A 180 7.72 -14.20 13.89
N ASP A 181 8.69 -14.84 14.54
CA ASP A 181 8.50 -16.19 15.13
C ASP A 181 7.39 -16.20 16.20
N THR A 182 7.17 -15.08 16.88
CA THR A 182 6.08 -14.97 17.88
C THR A 182 4.69 -15.06 17.26
N VAL A 183 4.59 -14.92 15.94
CA VAL A 183 3.34 -14.97 15.19
C VAL A 183 3.32 -16.04 14.10
N ALA A 184 4.39 -16.82 13.92
CA ALA A 184 4.52 -17.81 12.85
C ALA A 184 3.41 -18.89 12.86
N GLY A 185 2.96 -19.31 14.04
CA GLY A 185 1.86 -20.29 14.19
C GLY A 185 0.45 -19.73 14.00
N ARG A 186 0.30 -18.41 13.84
CA ARG A 186 -1.01 -17.76 13.70
C ARG A 186 -1.51 -17.84 12.27
N ARG A 187 -2.84 -17.80 12.12
CA ARG A 187 -3.52 -17.80 10.83
C ARG A 187 -3.85 -16.38 10.43
N PHE A 188 -3.32 -15.95 9.29
CA PHE A 188 -3.64 -14.67 8.67
C PHE A 188 -4.42 -14.88 7.39
N ASP A 189 -5.24 -13.91 7.02
CA ASP A 189 -5.88 -13.83 5.70
C ASP A 189 -4.99 -13.01 4.75
N TYR A 190 -4.26 -12.02 5.28
CA TYR A 190 -3.30 -11.18 4.55
C TYR A 190 -1.98 -11.02 5.31
N VAL A 191 -0.88 -11.04 4.57
CA VAL A 191 0.46 -10.68 5.05
C VAL A 191 0.99 -9.55 4.17
N ILE A 192 1.21 -8.38 4.77
CA ILE A 192 1.60 -7.15 4.09
C ILE A 192 3.02 -6.78 4.53
N THR A 193 3.97 -6.86 3.63
CA THR A 193 5.37 -6.48 3.89
C THR A 193 5.61 -5.02 3.52
N LEU A 194 6.20 -4.24 4.42
CA LEU A 194 6.35 -2.78 4.31
C LEU A 194 7.79 -2.32 4.00
N CYS A 195 8.72 -3.26 3.89
CA CYS A 195 10.07 -2.98 3.46
C CYS A 195 10.61 -4.15 2.65
N ASP A 196 11.55 -3.85 1.75
CA ASP A 196 12.03 -4.81 0.76
C ASP A 196 12.76 -5.97 1.47
N LYS A 197 13.51 -5.67 2.53
CA LYS A 197 14.15 -6.72 3.33
C LYS A 197 13.15 -7.66 4.00
N ALA A 198 12.04 -7.13 4.52
CA ALA A 198 11.01 -7.97 5.11
C ALA A 198 10.35 -8.87 4.06
N ARG A 199 10.13 -8.35 2.84
CA ARG A 199 9.58 -9.13 1.73
C ARG A 199 10.40 -10.39 1.43
N GLU A 200 11.72 -10.25 1.39
CA GLU A 200 12.66 -11.33 1.05
C GLU A 200 12.82 -12.38 2.16
N VAL A 201 12.64 -12.00 3.44
CA VAL A 201 12.85 -12.92 4.58
C VAL A 201 11.55 -13.35 5.27
N CYS A 202 10.39 -12.86 4.81
CA CYS A 202 9.10 -13.21 5.41
C CYS A 202 8.84 -14.71 5.21
N PRO A 203 8.60 -15.47 6.28
CA PRO A 203 8.31 -16.90 6.18
C PRO A 203 6.94 -17.14 5.54
N GLU A 204 6.71 -18.39 5.14
CA GLU A 204 5.38 -18.86 4.80
C GLU A 204 4.53 -19.03 6.07
N PHE A 205 3.25 -18.70 5.96
CA PHE A 205 2.28 -18.81 7.06
C PHE A 205 1.23 -19.88 6.74
N PRO A 206 0.62 -20.50 7.76
CA PRO A 206 -0.45 -21.48 7.56
C PRO A 206 -1.58 -20.95 6.67
N ARG A 207 -2.10 -21.80 5.78
CA ARG A 207 -3.17 -21.50 4.82
C ARG A 207 -2.81 -20.48 3.73
N HIS A 208 -1.52 -20.19 3.51
CA HIS A 208 -1.01 -19.37 2.42
C HIS A 208 -1.79 -18.05 2.27
N PRO A 209 -1.66 -17.12 3.25
CA PRO A 209 -2.33 -15.84 3.19
C PRO A 209 -1.98 -15.07 1.92
N ARG A 210 -2.87 -14.16 1.52
CA ARG A 210 -2.57 -13.25 0.41
C ARG A 210 -1.39 -12.36 0.80
N ARG A 211 -0.33 -12.40 -0.01
CA ARG A 211 0.88 -11.61 0.20
C ARG A 211 0.78 -10.31 -0.58
N ILE A 212 0.93 -9.19 0.11
CA ILE A 212 0.99 -7.85 -0.47
C ILE A 212 2.34 -7.25 -0.08
N HIS A 213 2.94 -6.50 -0.99
CA HIS A 213 4.14 -5.75 -0.70
C HIS A 213 3.93 -4.26 -0.94
N TRP A 214 4.34 -3.46 0.04
CA TRP A 214 4.40 -2.01 -0.02
C TRP A 214 5.85 -1.60 0.20
N SER A 215 6.52 -1.12 -0.84
CA SER A 215 7.92 -0.67 -0.78
C SER A 215 7.95 0.76 -0.23
N ILE A 216 7.89 0.85 1.10
CA ILE A 216 7.85 2.13 1.82
C ILE A 216 9.27 2.48 2.31
N PRO A 217 9.80 3.66 1.93
CA PRO A 217 11.10 4.14 2.42
C PRO A 217 11.20 4.10 3.94
N ASP A 218 12.40 3.88 4.47
CA ASP A 218 12.60 3.93 5.91
C ASP A 218 12.53 5.38 6.41
N PRO A 219 11.58 5.75 7.29
CA PRO A 219 11.53 7.10 7.84
C PRO A 219 12.64 7.40 8.86
N ALA A 220 13.43 6.40 9.26
CA ALA A 220 14.49 6.53 10.26
C ALA A 220 15.91 6.55 9.65
N SER A 221 16.08 6.95 8.38
CA SER A 221 17.38 6.95 7.72
C SER A 221 18.45 7.79 8.45
N PRO A 222 19.72 7.34 8.51
CA PRO A 222 20.77 8.03 9.23
C PRO A 222 21.11 9.37 8.56
N GLY A 223 21.08 10.46 9.32
CA GLY A 223 21.45 11.79 8.85
C GLY A 223 20.53 12.90 9.37
N ASP A 224 19.31 12.53 9.73
CA ASP A 224 18.29 13.44 10.25
C ASP A 224 18.26 13.31 11.79
N GLY A 225 18.69 14.34 12.52
CA GLY A 225 18.56 14.38 13.99
C GLY A 225 17.13 14.13 14.48
N GLU A 226 16.91 13.96 15.79
CA GLU A 226 15.60 13.56 16.36
C GLU A 226 14.41 14.43 15.90
N GLN A 227 14.63 15.72 15.60
CA GLN A 227 13.64 16.64 15.02
C GLN A 227 13.41 16.46 13.51
N ALA A 228 14.46 16.12 12.75
CA ALA A 228 14.44 16.03 11.28
C ALA A 228 13.73 14.75 10.78
N GLY A 229 13.58 13.73 11.62
CA GLY A 229 12.76 12.54 11.30
C GLY A 229 11.26 12.80 11.24
N HIS A 230 10.72 13.87 11.85
CA HIS A 230 9.27 14.08 11.95
C HIS A 230 8.55 14.23 10.60
N PRO A 231 9.05 15.02 9.62
CA PRO A 231 8.47 15.07 8.27
C PRO A 231 8.52 13.72 7.53
N ALA A 232 9.56 12.92 7.74
CA ALA A 232 9.67 11.60 7.13
C ALA A 232 8.61 10.63 7.70
N PHE A 233 8.47 10.59 9.03
CA PHE A 233 7.41 9.82 9.69
C PHE A 233 6.00 10.29 9.30
N ALA A 234 5.80 11.60 9.13
CA ALA A 234 4.55 12.17 8.62
C ALA A 234 4.21 11.69 7.20
N ARG A 235 5.18 11.71 6.29
CA ARG A 235 5.01 11.20 4.92
C ARG A 235 4.73 9.69 4.91
N THR A 236 5.49 8.91 5.70
CA THR A 236 5.27 7.47 5.83
C THR A 236 3.88 7.15 6.40
N ALA A 237 3.42 7.86 7.42
CA ALA A 237 2.09 7.64 7.99
C ALA A 237 0.99 8.00 6.98
N ALA A 238 1.14 9.09 6.23
CA ALA A 238 0.19 9.47 5.17
C ALA A 238 0.14 8.44 4.03
N ASP A 239 1.29 7.94 3.56
CA ASP A 239 1.35 6.87 2.54
C ASP A 239 0.66 5.59 3.06
N ILE A 240 1.01 5.14 4.26
CA ILE A 240 0.39 3.96 4.88
C ILE A 240 -1.13 4.14 5.04
N ASP A 241 -1.58 5.33 5.48
CA ASP A 241 -3.00 5.63 5.65
C ASP A 241 -3.75 5.55 4.32
N THR A 242 -3.21 6.16 3.26
CA THR A 242 -3.77 6.06 1.90
C THR A 242 -3.86 4.61 1.44
N ARG A 243 -2.78 3.82 1.58
CA ARG A 243 -2.80 2.39 1.22
C ARG A 243 -3.81 1.59 2.03
N ILE A 244 -3.99 1.90 3.32
CA ILE A 244 -5.01 1.27 4.15
C ILE A 244 -6.41 1.62 3.67
N ARG A 245 -6.70 2.91 3.37
CA ARG A 245 -8.01 3.33 2.83
C ARG A 245 -8.37 2.55 1.56
N HIS A 246 -7.41 2.32 0.67
CA HIS A 246 -7.62 1.50 -0.53
C HIS A 246 -7.70 -0.01 -0.26
N LEU A 247 -7.09 -0.48 0.83
CA LEU A 247 -7.20 -1.88 1.26
C LEU A 247 -8.58 -2.20 1.87
N LEU A 248 -9.26 -1.24 2.51
CA LEU A 248 -10.58 -1.45 3.14
C LEU A 248 -11.64 -2.12 2.24
N PRO A 249 -11.90 -1.67 1.00
CA PRO A 249 -12.86 -2.34 0.12
C PRO A 249 -12.43 -3.77 -0.24
N VAL A 250 -11.12 -4.03 -0.37
CA VAL A 250 -10.58 -5.37 -0.63
C VAL A 250 -10.86 -6.32 0.55
N LEU A 251 -10.69 -5.82 1.79
CA LEU A 251 -11.02 -6.58 3.00
C LEU A 251 -12.53 -6.83 3.12
N ALA A 252 -13.36 -5.85 2.73
CA ALA A 252 -14.81 -5.96 2.77
C ALA A 252 -15.35 -7.05 1.82
N GLN A 253 -14.72 -7.23 0.67
CA GLN A 253 -15.10 -8.22 -0.34
C GLN A 253 -14.66 -9.65 0.04
N GLY A 254 -13.94 -9.84 1.15
CA GLY A 254 -13.52 -11.17 1.62
C GLY A 254 -12.44 -11.81 0.75
N GLY A 255 -11.72 -10.99 -0.02
CA GLY A 255 -10.68 -11.42 -0.93
C GLY A 255 -11.21 -12.22 -2.13
N SER A 256 -11.60 -11.52 -3.19
CA SER A 256 -11.47 -11.95 -4.59
C SER A 256 -11.70 -10.73 -5.50
N PRO A 257 -10.97 -10.55 -6.61
CA PRO A 257 -11.65 -10.19 -7.85
C PRO A 257 -12.57 -11.34 -8.29
#